data_AF-A0AAN8PE46-F1
#
_entry.id   AF-A0AAN8PE46-F1
#
_cell.length_a   1.000
_cell.length_b   1.000
_cell.length_c   1.000
_cell.angle_alpha   90.00
_cell.angle_beta   90.00
_cell.angle_gamma   90.00
#
_symmetry.space_group_name_H-M   'P 1'
#
loop_
_entity.id
_entity.type
_entity.pdbx_description
1 polymer ?
#
loop_
_entity_poly.entity_id
_entity_poly.type
_entity_poly.pdbx_seq_one_letter_code
_entity_poly.pdbx_strand_id
1 'polypeptide(L)'
;MTGVMEKKAWDPWKMYHVTSDEMKAIQERAKIRAANKAEFQKKVTDPYRALSGKAFVFDPAVQRYNSLNATLANHFKVTSRTTWNGFFAFVFPVLTLTYLMGKSKADREKLFRSGEVSARERSWKFMY
;
A
#
# COMPACT_ATOMS: atom_id res chain seq x y z
N MET A 1 -3.55 -2.18 9.89
CA MET A 1 -4.45 -3.35 9.77
C MET A 1 -3.75 -4.39 8.92
N THR A 2 -3.06 -5.32 9.58
CA THR A 2 -2.37 -6.43 8.94
C THR A 2 -3.42 -7.34 8.31
N GLY A 3 -3.49 -7.34 6.98
CA GLY A 3 -4.27 -8.30 6.22
C GLY A 3 -3.64 -9.68 6.37
N VAL A 4 -4.01 -10.38 7.44
CA VAL A 4 -3.88 -11.83 7.45
C VAL A 4 -4.82 -12.30 6.35
N MET A 5 -4.26 -12.71 5.21
CA MET A 5 -5.03 -13.52 4.27
C MET A 5 -5.46 -14.74 5.06
N GLU A 6 -6.74 -14.78 5.44
CA GLU A 6 -7.39 -15.98 5.90
C GLU A 6 -7.14 -17.02 4.82
N LYS A 7 -6.13 -17.88 5.04
CA LYS A 7 -5.88 -19.01 4.16
C LYS A 7 -7.22 -19.73 4.14
N LYS A 8 -7.86 -19.82 2.96
CA LYS A 8 -9.12 -20.55 2.81
C LYS A 8 -8.92 -21.89 3.49
N ALA A 9 -9.48 -22.04 4.69
CA ALA A 9 -9.22 -23.19 5.52
C ALA A 9 -9.64 -24.39 4.68
N TRP A 10 -8.78 -25.40 4.63
CA TRP A 10 -9.17 -26.68 4.06
C TRP A 10 -10.34 -27.17 4.93
N ASP A 11 -11.55 -26.97 4.42
CA ASP A 11 -12.79 -27.38 5.05
C ASP A 11 -13.22 -28.68 4.36
N PRO A 12 -12.92 -29.86 4.95
CA PRO A 12 -13.19 -31.14 4.34
C PRO A 12 -14.68 -31.37 4.05
N TRP A 13 -15.56 -30.61 4.71
CA TRP A 13 -17.01 -30.74 4.58
C TRP A 13 -17.62 -29.85 3.50
N LYS A 14 -16.89 -28.83 3.00
CA LYS A 14 -17.40 -27.91 1.95
C LYS A 14 -16.86 -28.17 0.55
N MET A 15 -15.86 -29.06 0.41
CA MET A 15 -15.25 -29.37 -0.90
C MET A 15 -16.21 -30.05 -1.88
N TYR A 16 -17.07 -30.93 -1.39
CA TYR A 16 -17.94 -31.77 -2.22
C TYR A 16 -19.38 -31.27 -2.32
N HIS A 17 -19.75 -30.30 -1.49
CA HIS A 17 -21.07 -29.66 -1.48
C HIS A 17 -21.01 -28.29 -2.16
N VAL A 18 -20.50 -28.26 -3.39
CA VAL A 18 -20.52 -27.06 -4.22
C VAL A 18 -21.94 -26.89 -4.77
N THR A 19 -22.57 -25.75 -4.49
CA THR A 19 -23.90 -25.47 -5.03
C THR A 19 -23.81 -25.33 -6.56
N SER A 20 -24.88 -25.62 -7.32
CA SER A 20 -24.88 -25.50 -8.79
C SER A 20 -24.35 -24.15 -9.28
N ASP A 21 -24.66 -23.08 -8.54
CA ASP A 21 -24.29 -21.72 -8.89
C ASP A 21 -22.80 -21.45 -8.64
N GLU A 22 -22.26 -21.97 -7.54
CA GLU A 22 -20.82 -21.92 -7.27
C GLU A 22 -20.04 -22.72 -8.31
N MET A 23 -20.57 -23.87 -8.74
CA MET A 23 -19.95 -24.69 -9.78
C MET A 23 -19.92 -23.94 -11.12
N LYS A 24 -21.02 -23.28 -11.50
CA LYS A 24 -21.07 -22.40 -12.69
C LYS A 24 -20.04 -21.28 -12.59
N ALA A 25 -19.97 -20.59 -11.46
CA ALA A 25 -18.99 -19.52 -11.25
C ALA A 25 -17.53 -20.02 -11.33
N ILE A 26 -17.23 -21.22 -10.82
CA ILE A 26 -15.90 -21.85 -10.93
C ILE A 26 -15.58 -22.15 -12.41
N GLN A 27 -16.53 -22.70 -13.15
CA GLN A 27 -16.37 -23.01 -14.56
C GLN A 27 -16.17 -21.73 -15.39
N GLU A 28 -16.93 -20.67 -15.14
CA GLU A 28 -16.77 -19.38 -15.81
C GLU A 28 -15.39 -18.77 -15.55
N ARG A 29 -14.92 -18.76 -14.30
CA ARG A 29 -13.56 -18.31 -13.95
C ARG A 29 -12.49 -19.17 -14.62
N ALA A 30 -12.70 -20.48 -14.71
CA ALA A 30 -11.79 -21.38 -15.41
C ALA A 30 -11.73 -21.08 -16.92
N LYS A 31 -12.89 -20.84 -17.55
CA LYS A 31 -12.99 -20.44 -18.96
C LYS A 31 -12.22 -19.14 -19.24
N ILE A 32 -12.40 -18.11 -18.41
CA ILE A 32 -11.69 -16.82 -18.55
C ILE A 32 -10.18 -17.02 -18.41
N ARG A 33 -9.73 -17.77 -17.40
CA ARG A 33 -8.30 -18.07 -17.22
C ARG A 33 -7.71 -18.84 -18.40
N ALA A 34 -8.44 -19.83 -18.93
CA ALA A 34 -8.00 -20.59 -20.09
C ALA A 34 -7.87 -19.71 -21.33
N ALA A 35 -8.85 -18.83 -21.58
CA ALA A 35 -8.81 -17.87 -22.69
C ALA A 35 -7.61 -16.91 -22.59
N ASN A 36 -7.40 -16.28 -21.44
CA ASN A 36 -6.26 -15.37 -21.23
C ASN A 36 -4.92 -16.09 -21.37
N LYS A 37 -4.82 -17.32 -20.87
CA LYS A 37 -3.61 -18.15 -21.02
C LYS A 37 -3.35 -18.50 -22.48
N ALA A 38 -4.37 -18.88 -23.23
CA ALA A 38 -4.25 -19.19 -24.66
C ALA A 38 -3.81 -17.96 -25.46
N GLU A 39 -4.36 -16.78 -25.18
CA GLU A 39 -3.93 -15.52 -25.79
C GLU A 39 -2.46 -15.22 -25.49
N PHE A 40 -2.05 -15.35 -24.22
CA PHE A 40 -0.66 -15.12 -23.83
C PHE A 40 0.31 -16.10 -24.50
N GLN A 41 -0.03 -17.39 -24.50
CA GLN A 41 0.78 -18.43 -25.16
C GLN A 41 0.97 -18.10 -26.63
N LYS A 42 -0.09 -17.74 -27.36
CA LYS A 42 -0.02 -17.34 -28.78
C LYS A 42 0.96 -16.18 -29.00
N LYS A 43 0.94 -15.16 -28.13
CA LYS A 43 1.85 -14.00 -28.23
C LYS A 43 3.30 -14.33 -27.86
N VAL A 44 3.50 -15.29 -26.95
CA VAL A 44 4.84 -15.66 -26.49
C VAL A 44 5.53 -16.61 -27.44
N THR A 45 4.81 -17.57 -28.00
CA THR A 45 5.36 -18.60 -28.89
C THR A 45 5.51 -18.14 -30.34
N ASP A 46 5.09 -16.92 -30.67
CA ASP A 46 5.25 -16.35 -32.02
C ASP A 46 6.75 -16.19 -32.38
N PRO A 47 7.26 -16.91 -33.39
CA PRO A 47 8.68 -16.84 -33.78
C PRO A 47 9.06 -15.49 -34.40
N TYR A 48 8.12 -14.74 -34.95
CA TYR A 48 8.38 -13.43 -35.57
C TYR A 48 8.33 -12.27 -34.57
N ARG A 49 8.09 -12.55 -33.28
CA ARG A 49 8.01 -11.54 -32.23
C ARG A 49 9.27 -10.67 -32.15
N ALA A 50 10.45 -11.28 -32.27
CA ALA A 50 11.73 -10.56 -32.24
C ALA A 50 11.90 -9.62 -33.45
N LEU A 51 11.37 -10.02 -34.61
CA LEU A 51 11.42 -9.23 -35.85
C LEU A 51 10.47 -8.02 -35.80
N SER A 52 9.34 -8.14 -35.11
CA SER A 52 8.32 -7.08 -34.97
C SER A 52 8.78 -5.88 -34.11
N GLY A 53 10.00 -5.89 -33.55
CA GLY A 53 10.50 -4.83 -32.66
C GLY A 53 9.75 -4.74 -31.32
N LYS A 54 8.81 -5.65 -31.05
CA LYS A 54 8.05 -5.73 -29.79
C LYS A 54 8.77 -6.67 -28.85
N ALA A 55 9.74 -6.13 -28.11
CA ALA A 55 10.50 -6.88 -27.11
C ALA A 55 9.62 -7.42 -25.95
N PHE A 56 8.45 -6.81 -25.71
CA PHE A 56 7.59 -7.11 -24.56
C PHE A 56 6.18 -7.51 -25.00
N VAL A 57 5.57 -8.47 -24.29
CA VAL A 57 4.17 -8.82 -24.48
C VAL A 57 3.31 -7.80 -23.73
N PHE A 58 2.55 -7.01 -24.47
CA PHE A 58 1.66 -6.01 -23.88
C PHE A 58 0.39 -6.66 -23.33
N ASP A 59 0.16 -6.50 -22.03
CA ASP A 59 -1.06 -6.93 -21.36
C ASP A 59 -1.96 -5.72 -21.06
N PRO A 60 -3.18 -5.64 -21.66
CA PRO A 60 -4.12 -4.56 -21.38
C PRO A 60 -4.62 -4.54 -19.93
N ALA A 61 -4.55 -5.66 -19.18
CA ALA A 61 -4.92 -5.67 -17.76
C ALA A 61 -3.88 -4.91 -16.91
N VAL A 62 -2.59 -5.13 -17.17
CA VAL A 62 -1.49 -4.42 -16.50
C VAL A 62 -1.52 -2.93 -16.86
N GLN A 63 -1.74 -2.59 -18.13
CA GLN A 63 -1.89 -1.20 -18.54
C GLN A 63 -3.06 -0.52 -17.80
N ARG A 64 -4.22 -1.19 -17.72
CA ARG A 64 -5.38 -0.66 -17.00
C ARG A 64 -5.06 -0.41 -15.53
N TYR A 65 -4.42 -1.36 -14.85
CA TYR A 65 -3.98 -1.17 -13.47
C TYR A 65 -3.05 0.05 -13.30
N ASN A 66 -2.05 0.17 -14.17
CA ASN A 66 -1.13 1.31 -14.14
C ASN A 66 -1.86 2.63 -14.43
N SER A 67 -2.79 2.64 -15.38
CA SER A 67 -3.60 3.82 -15.70
C SER A 67 -4.48 4.24 -14.53
N LEU A 68 -5.07 3.27 -13.81
CA LEU A 68 -5.87 3.53 -12.61
C LEU A 68 -5.03 4.18 -11.52
N ASN A 69 -3.81 3.69 -11.29
CA ASN A 69 -2.89 4.29 -10.32
C ASN A 69 -2.52 5.73 -10.70
N ALA A 70 -2.27 5.99 -11.99
CA ALA A 70 -1.95 7.33 -12.47
C ALA A 70 -3.15 8.30 -12.35
N THR A 71 -4.39 7.81 -12.48
CA THR A 71 -5.60 8.64 -12.42
C THR A 71 -6.28 8.67 -11.05
N LEU A 72 -5.66 8.12 -10.00
CA LEU A 72 -6.23 8.07 -8.64
C LEU A 72 -6.67 9.44 -8.14
N ALA A 73 -5.90 10.49 -8.42
CA ALA A 73 -6.21 11.86 -8.02
C ALA A 73 -7.53 12.36 -8.62
N ASN A 74 -7.84 12.00 -9.87
CA ASN A 74 -9.07 12.42 -10.55
C ASN A 74 -10.33 11.77 -9.96
N HIS A 75 -10.16 10.61 -9.32
CA HIS A 75 -11.26 9.85 -8.70
C HIS A 75 -11.32 10.01 -7.19
N PHE A 76 -10.47 10.86 -6.60
CA PHE A 76 -10.47 11.11 -5.18
C PHE A 76 -11.75 11.82 -4.73
N LYS A 77 -12.40 11.28 -3.69
CA LYS A 77 -13.58 11.88 -3.06
C LYS A 77 -13.28 12.23 -1.62
N VAL A 78 -13.57 13.47 -1.25
CA VAL A 78 -13.50 13.92 0.14
C VAL A 78 -14.68 13.31 0.88
N THR A 79 -14.38 12.48 1.87
CA THR A 79 -15.34 11.82 2.77
C THR A 79 -14.82 12.00 4.19
N SER A 80 -15.69 11.89 5.20
CA SER A 80 -15.26 12.01 6.60
C SER A 80 -14.11 11.06 6.93
N ARG A 81 -14.16 9.82 6.44
CA ARG A 81 -13.10 8.82 6.63
C ARG A 81 -11.78 9.22 5.96
N THR A 82 -11.81 9.72 4.71
CA THR A 82 -10.58 10.12 4.02
C THR A 82 -9.94 11.34 4.66
N THR A 83 -10.74 12.30 5.15
CA THR A 83 -10.24 13.46 5.89
C THR A 83 -9.57 13.06 7.20
N TRP A 84 -10.21 12.21 8.02
CA TRP A 84 -9.59 11.74 9.27
C TRP A 84 -8.29 10.97 9.03
N ASN A 85 -8.26 10.10 8.02
CA ASN A 85 -7.04 9.39 7.65
C ASN A 85 -5.92 10.35 7.25
N GLY A 86 -6.23 11.38 6.45
CA GLY A 86 -5.26 12.42 6.08
C GLY A 86 -4.76 13.23 7.28
N PHE A 87 -5.66 13.59 8.20
CA PHE A 87 -5.31 14.28 9.43
C PHE A 87 -4.34 13.47 10.29
N PHE A 88 -4.64 12.19 10.54
CA PHE A 88 -3.76 11.34 11.35
C PHE A 88 -2.44 10.98 10.66
N ALA A 89 -2.43 10.89 9.32
CA ALA A 89 -1.21 10.58 8.57
C ALA A 89 -0.24 11.77 8.50
N PHE A 90 -0.74 13.00 8.43
CA PHE A 90 0.10 14.19 8.18
C PHE A 90 0.06 15.21 9.32
N VAL A 91 -1.13 15.67 9.70
CA VAL A 91 -1.28 16.79 10.65
C VAL A 91 -0.91 16.35 12.06
N PHE A 92 -1.42 15.20 12.49
CA PHE A 92 -1.17 14.66 13.83
C PHE A 92 0.33 14.46 14.16
N PRO A 93 1.15 13.78 13.33
CA PRO A 93 2.56 13.60 13.64
C PRO A 93 3.33 14.93 13.65
N VAL A 94 3.00 15.88 12.77
CA VAL A 94 3.65 17.20 12.74
C VAL A 94 3.35 17.98 14.02
N LEU A 95 2.09 18.02 14.45
CA LEU A 95 1.69 18.69 15.69
C LEU A 95 2.34 18.02 16.91
N THR A 96 2.36 16.68 16.94
CA THR A 96 2.97 15.91 18.03
C THR A 96 4.46 16.18 18.15
N LEU A 97 5.20 16.13 17.05
CA LEU A 97 6.64 16.41 17.03
C LEU A 97 6.92 17.86 17.46
N THR A 98 6.15 18.82 16.95
CA THR A 98 6.30 20.24 17.32
C THR A 98 6.08 20.45 18.82
N TYR A 99 5.03 19.85 19.37
CA TYR A 99 4.72 19.92 20.80
C TYR A 99 5.82 19.27 21.66
N LEU A 100 6.25 18.05 21.31
CA LEU A 100 7.29 17.33 22.05
C LEU A 100 8.63 18.09 22.02
N MET A 101 9.01 18.64 20.86
CA MET A 101 10.21 19.45 20.74
C MET A 101 10.11 20.72 21.58
N GLY A 102 8.98 21.44 21.52
CA GLY A 102 8.73 22.64 22.32
C GLY A 102 8.79 22.37 23.82
N LYS A 103 8.13 21.31 24.29
CA LYS A 103 8.17 20.88 25.68
C LYS A 103 9.58 20.52 26.14
N SER A 104 10.30 19.73 25.33
CA SER A 104 11.68 19.33 25.66
C SER A 104 12.63 20.53 25.78
N LYS A 105 12.43 21.58 24.96
CA LYS A 105 13.19 22.83 25.05
C LYS A 105 12.86 23.59 26.33
N ALA A 106 11.57 23.78 26.63
CA ALA A 106 11.14 24.51 27.81
C ALA A 106 11.57 23.81 29.11
N ASP A 107 11.49 22.48 29.18
CA ASP A 107 11.91 21.71 30.35
C ASP A 107 13.43 21.80 30.56
N ARG A 108 14.23 21.75 29.48
CA ARG A 108 15.68 21.97 29.56
C ARG A 108 16.03 23.39 29.98
N GLU A 109 15.34 24.39 29.45
CA GLU A 109 15.56 25.79 29.82
C GLU A 109 15.27 26.04 31.31
N LYS A 110 14.23 25.40 31.86
CA LYS A 110 13.93 25.44 33.30
C LYS A 110 15.09 24.86 34.12
N LEU A 111 15.62 23.70 33.74
CA LEU A 111 16.76 23.08 34.41
C LEU A 111 18.03 23.95 34.36
N PHE A 112 18.24 24.66 33.25
CA PHE A 112 19.34 25.60 33.13
C PHE A 112 19.15 26.85 34.01
N ARG A 113 17.91 27.33 34.19
CA ARG A 113 17.58 28.49 35.03
C ARG A 113 17.58 28.15 36.53
N SER A 114 17.16 26.95 36.92
CA SER A 114 17.20 26.51 38.33
C SER A 114 18.60 26.18 38.82
N GLY A 115 19.58 26.03 37.92
CA GLY A 115 20.96 25.72 38.26
C GLY A 115 21.20 24.24 38.59
N GLU A 116 20.20 23.38 38.39
CA GLU A 116 20.30 21.93 38.61
C GLU A 116 21.30 21.26 37.65
N VAL A 117 21.51 21.84 36.47
CA VAL A 117 22.47 21.32 35.48
C VAL A 117 23.71 22.21 35.44
N SER A 118 24.86 21.61 35.77
CA SER A 118 26.14 22.30 35.73
C SER A 118 26.53 22.67 34.29
N ALA A 119 27.28 23.77 34.13
CA ALA A 119 27.73 24.20 32.79
C ALA A 119 28.59 23.13 32.07
N ARG A 120 29.25 22.24 32.83
CA ARG A 120 30.07 21.14 32.30
C ARG A 120 29.24 20.05 31.62
N GLU A 121 28.04 19.77 32.14
CA GLU A 121 27.15 18.67 31.74
C GLU A 121 26.19 19.03 30.59
N ARG A 122 26.23 20.29 30.11
CA ARG A 122 25.42 20.73 28.97
C ARG A 122 25.86 19.98 27.71
N SER A 123 24.97 19.14 27.19
CA SER A 123 25.22 18.25 26.04
C SER A 123 25.49 18.98 24.73
N TRP A 124 25.06 20.24 24.59
CA TRP A 124 25.20 21.04 23.36
C TRP A 124 26.16 22.22 23.48
N LYS A 125 27.05 22.23 24.48
CA LYS A 125 27.96 23.36 24.74
C LYS A 125 28.94 23.72 23.61
N PHE A 126 29.11 22.87 22.60
CA PHE A 126 30.06 23.05 21.49
C PHE A 126 29.39 23.19 20.11
N MET A 127 28.06 23.17 20.05
CA MET A 127 27.32 23.33 18.80
C MET A 127 26.29 24.45 19.01
N TYR A 128 26.72 25.68 18.71
CA TYR A 128 26.03 26.97 18.88
C TYR A 128 25.50 27.27 20.29
#